data_AF-A0A970A386-F1
#
_entry.id   AF-A0A970A386-F1
#
_cell.length_a   1.000
_cell.length_b   1.000
_cell.length_c   1.000
_cell.angle_alpha   90.00
_cell.angle_beta   90.00
_cell.angle_gamma   90.00
#
_symmetry.space_group_name_H-M   'P 1'
#
loop_
_entity.id
_entity.type
_entity.pdbx_description
1 polymer ?
#
loop_
_entity_poly.entity_id
_entity_poly.type
_entity_poly.pdbx_seq_one_letter_code
_entity_poly.pdbx_strand_id
1 'polypeptide(L)'
;MPEYWDKYNYKNSKNIVFNREVYNTLKNYVTEKMDGQSEIDIRPFYLLFDHKKMMILRIRYLCEQGFYENNNNENQLKEIEQLTKNMVNIIIKYNIAKNKTYRNKIITLLDYIDNKEYDALQQYL
;
A
#
# COMPACT_ATOMS: atom_id res chain seq x y z
N MET A 1 -7.42 20.75 -1.09
CA MET A 1 -6.36 19.82 -1.54
C MET A 1 -6.46 18.55 -0.71
N PRO A 2 -6.12 17.37 -1.23
CA PRO A 2 -6.03 16.17 -0.39
C PRO A 2 -5.02 16.38 0.73
N GLU A 3 -5.37 16.02 1.95
CA GLU A 3 -4.54 16.37 3.12
C GLU A 3 -3.13 15.75 3.05
N TYR A 4 -3.03 14.56 2.46
CA TYR A 4 -1.74 13.90 2.26
C TYR A 4 -0.85 14.60 1.22
N TRP A 5 -1.42 15.42 0.32
CA TRP A 5 -0.65 16.20 -0.65
C TRP A 5 0.17 17.28 0.01
N ASP A 6 -0.20 17.78 1.19
CA ASP A 6 0.61 18.79 1.87
C ASP A 6 1.83 18.17 2.57
N LYS A 7 1.75 16.88 2.93
CA LYS A 7 2.85 16.15 3.58
C LYS A 7 3.85 15.51 2.60
N TYR A 8 3.38 15.00 1.46
CA TYR A 8 4.19 14.17 0.56
C TYR A 8 4.11 14.63 -0.92
N ASN A 9 4.46 15.89 -1.20
CA ASN A 9 4.38 16.47 -2.54
C ASN A 9 5.73 16.77 -3.21
N TYR A 10 5.71 16.71 -4.55
CA TYR A 10 6.76 17.24 -5.44
C TYR A 10 6.96 18.75 -5.26
N LYS A 11 5.90 19.49 -4.89
CA LYS A 11 5.90 20.96 -4.82
C LYS A 11 6.90 21.55 -3.82
N ASN A 12 7.31 20.79 -2.79
CA ASN A 12 8.22 21.27 -1.74
C ASN A 12 9.56 20.52 -1.70
N SER A 13 9.80 19.54 -2.59
CA SER A 13 11.03 18.72 -2.70
C SER A 13 11.57 18.06 -1.43
N LYS A 14 10.93 18.27 -0.27
CA LYS A 14 11.47 17.94 1.05
C LYS A 14 11.01 16.59 1.59
N ASN A 15 9.98 15.96 1.00
CA ASN A 15 9.43 14.68 1.44
C ASN A 15 8.92 13.85 0.26
N ILE A 16 9.72 13.72 -0.81
CA ILE A 16 9.37 12.79 -1.89
C ILE A 16 9.78 11.40 -1.43
N VAL A 17 8.80 10.50 -1.34
CA VAL A 17 8.96 9.15 -0.81
C VAL A 17 8.75 8.16 -1.94
N PHE A 18 9.67 7.19 -2.07
CA PHE A 18 9.62 6.18 -3.13
C PHE A 18 9.75 4.77 -2.55
N ASN A 19 9.42 3.78 -3.37
CA ASN A 19 9.64 2.37 -3.08
C ASN A 19 9.01 1.97 -1.73
N ARG A 20 9.75 1.19 -0.93
CA ARG A 20 9.31 0.65 0.35
C ARG A 20 9.10 1.72 1.43
N GLU A 21 9.70 2.90 1.27
CA GLU A 21 9.52 3.99 2.24
C GLU A 21 8.07 4.50 2.29
N VAL A 22 7.30 4.30 1.21
CA VAL A 22 5.87 4.64 1.15
C VAL A 22 5.09 3.95 2.26
N TYR A 23 5.43 2.70 2.61
CA TYR A 23 4.77 1.98 3.71
C TYR A 23 5.02 2.63 5.07
N ASN A 24 6.24 3.10 5.33
CA ASN A 24 6.58 3.81 6.56
C ASN A 24 5.82 5.13 6.66
N THR A 25 5.76 5.87 5.56
CA THR A 25 4.95 7.08 5.43
C THR A 25 3.48 6.84 5.73
N LEU A 26 2.89 5.78 5.18
CA LEU A 26 1.48 5.44 5.44
C LEU A 26 1.25 5.00 6.90
N LYS A 27 2.16 4.22 7.49
CA LYS A 27 2.09 3.84 8.92
C LYS A 27 2.13 5.06 9.85
N ASN A 28 3.04 5.99 9.58
CA ASN A 28 3.15 7.24 10.36
C ASN A 28 1.87 8.06 10.23
N TYR A 29 1.36 8.20 9.01
CA TYR A 29 0.10 8.90 8.74
C TYR A 29 -1.09 8.29 9.48
N VAL A 30 -1.25 6.97 9.46
CA VAL A 30 -2.31 6.26 10.21
C VAL A 30 -2.16 6.51 11.71
N THR A 31 -0.94 6.41 12.23
CA THR A 31 -0.66 6.60 13.66
C THR A 31 -1.06 7.99 14.13
N GLU A 32 -0.56 9.03 13.45
CA GLU A 32 -0.89 10.43 13.74
C GLU A 32 -2.40 10.69 13.71
N LYS A 33 -3.07 10.20 12.66
CA LYS A 33 -4.53 10.39 12.50
C LYS A 33 -5.31 9.71 13.61
N MET A 34 -4.96 8.48 13.96
CA MET A 34 -5.65 7.73 15.00
C MET A 34 -5.34 8.26 16.40
N ASP A 35 -4.15 8.83 16.63
CA ASP A 35 -3.80 9.52 17.89
C ASP A 35 -4.66 10.76 18.08
N GLY A 36 -4.78 11.58 17.03
CA GLY A 36 -5.68 12.74 17.00
C GLY A 36 -7.16 12.40 16.85
N GLN A 37 -7.54 11.11 16.88
CA GLN A 37 -8.91 10.60 16.66
C GLN A 37 -9.60 11.16 15.40
N SER A 38 -8.80 11.49 14.41
CA SER A 38 -9.23 12.14 13.18
C SER A 38 -9.54 11.10 12.11
N GLU A 39 -10.32 11.50 11.11
CA GLU A 39 -10.54 10.65 9.94
C GLU A 39 -9.23 10.45 9.17
N ILE A 40 -9.06 9.24 8.64
CA ILE A 40 -7.97 8.93 7.74
C ILE A 40 -8.46 9.24 6.33
N ASP A 41 -7.81 10.19 5.64
CA ASP A 41 -7.98 10.31 4.18
C ASP A 41 -7.65 8.97 3.52
N ILE A 42 -8.64 8.38 2.85
CA ILE A 42 -8.55 7.03 2.30
C ILE A 42 -7.82 6.98 0.96
N ARG A 43 -7.67 8.12 0.28
CA ARG A 43 -7.12 8.19 -1.09
C ARG A 43 -5.69 7.63 -1.22
N PRO A 44 -4.74 7.86 -0.29
CA PRO A 44 -3.41 7.24 -0.36
C PRO A 44 -3.45 5.71 -0.38
N PHE A 45 -4.44 5.11 0.27
CA PHE A 45 -4.59 3.66 0.36
C PHE A 45 -5.23 3.08 -0.89
N TYR A 46 -6.17 3.80 -1.51
CA TYR A 46 -6.64 3.47 -2.86
C TYR A 46 -5.53 3.60 -3.88
N LEU A 47 -4.69 4.64 -3.80
CA LEU A 47 -3.54 4.80 -4.68
C LEU A 47 -2.56 3.62 -4.53
N LEU A 48 -2.30 3.16 -3.30
CA LEU A 48 -1.49 1.98 -3.05
C LEU A 48 -2.12 0.72 -3.67
N PHE A 49 -3.43 0.52 -3.49
CA PHE A 49 -4.18 -0.59 -4.09
C PHE A 49 -4.09 -0.57 -5.63
N ASP A 50 -4.39 0.56 -6.27
CA ASP A 50 -4.33 0.72 -7.72
C ASP A 50 -2.90 0.49 -8.24
N HIS A 51 -1.90 0.99 -7.52
CA HIS A 51 -0.49 0.75 -7.86
C HIS A 51 -0.16 -0.75 -7.85
N LYS A 52 -0.63 -1.52 -6.85
CA LYS A 52 -0.38 -2.97 -6.80
C LYS A 52 -1.08 -3.69 -7.94
N LYS A 53 -2.31 -3.31 -8.25
CA LYS A 53 -3.02 -3.86 -9.42
C LYS A 53 -2.24 -3.61 -10.73
N MET A 54 -1.70 -2.40 -10.92
CA MET A 54 -0.90 -2.08 -12.10
C MET A 54 0.43 -2.85 -12.14
N MET A 55 1.09 -3.01 -11.00
CA MET A 55 2.31 -3.81 -10.88
C MET A 55 2.09 -5.25 -11.33
N ILE A 56 1.00 -5.88 -10.89
CA ILE A 56 0.65 -7.27 -11.22
C ILE A 56 0.38 -7.41 -12.72
N LEU A 57 -0.39 -6.49 -13.31
CA LEU A 57 -0.64 -6.48 -14.75
C LEU A 57 0.65 -6.32 -15.56
N ARG A 58 1.57 -5.47 -15.11
CA ARG A 58 2.87 -5.26 -15.75
C ARG A 58 3.73 -6.52 -15.71
N ILE A 59 3.83 -7.19 -14.56
CA ILE A 59 4.59 -8.45 -14.44
C ILE A 59 3.99 -9.51 -15.35
N ARG A 60 2.67 -9.67 -15.33
CA ARG A 60 1.98 -10.65 -16.20
C ARG A 60 2.29 -10.39 -17.67
N TYR A 61 2.20 -9.15 -18.12
CA TYR A 61 2.56 -8.76 -19.48
C TYR A 61 4.01 -9.11 -19.82
N LEU A 62 4.96 -8.82 -18.92
CA LEU A 62 6.38 -9.12 -19.15
C LEU A 62 6.65 -10.63 -19.23
N CYS A 63 5.97 -11.45 -18.43
CA CYS A 63 6.01 -12.91 -18.56
C CYS A 63 5.42 -13.39 -19.89
N GLU A 64 4.27 -12.84 -20.31
CA GLU A 64 3.62 -13.18 -21.59
C GLU A 64 4.50 -12.85 -22.80
N GLN A 65 5.30 -11.78 -22.72
CA GLN A 65 6.26 -11.39 -23.76
C GLN A 65 7.59 -12.17 -23.68
N GLY A 66 7.77 -13.04 -22.68
CA GLY A 66 9.01 -13.82 -22.50
C GLY A 66 10.19 -13.04 -21.93
N PHE A 67 9.97 -11.84 -21.36
CA PHE A 67 11.03 -11.09 -20.66
C PHE A 67 11.36 -11.67 -19.28
N TYR A 68 10.40 -12.37 -18.67
CA TYR A 68 10.56 -13.06 -17.39
C TYR A 68 10.10 -14.51 -17.48
N GLU A 69 10.77 -15.38 -16.73
CA GLU A 69 10.34 -16.76 -16.57
C GLU A 69 8.99 -16.81 -15.84
N ASN A 70 8.09 -17.66 -16.33
CA ASN A 70 6.79 -17.86 -15.70
C ASN A 70 6.96 -18.76 -14.48
N ASN A 71 7.38 -18.16 -13.37
CA ASN A 71 7.62 -18.84 -12.08
C ASN A 71 6.32 -19.18 -11.32
N ASN A 72 5.15 -19.06 -11.95
CA ASN A 72 3.85 -19.40 -11.36
C ASN A 72 3.49 -18.61 -10.08
N ASN A 73 4.09 -17.43 -9.88
CA ASN A 73 3.88 -16.55 -8.71
C ASN A 73 2.60 -15.72 -8.75
N GLU A 74 1.71 -15.99 -9.71
CA GLU A 74 0.47 -15.25 -9.88
C GLU A 74 -0.38 -15.26 -8.60
N ASN A 75 -0.34 -16.35 -7.82
CA ASN A 75 -1.05 -16.45 -6.56
C ASN A 75 -0.50 -15.48 -5.49
N GLN A 76 0.83 -15.34 -5.38
CA GLN A 76 1.45 -14.40 -4.43
C GLN A 76 1.11 -12.95 -4.79
N LEU A 77 1.15 -12.65 -6.09
CA LEU A 77 0.81 -11.34 -6.64
C LEU A 77 -0.67 -10.99 -6.40
N LYS A 78 -1.60 -11.91 -6.70
CA LYS A 78 -3.03 -11.75 -6.40
C LYS A 78 -3.31 -11.57 -4.91
N GLU A 79 -2.55 -12.24 -4.06
CA GLU A 79 -2.70 -12.07 -2.61
C GLU A 79 -2.33 -10.65 -2.17
N ILE A 80 -1.28 -10.04 -2.72
CA ILE A 80 -0.91 -8.64 -2.45
C ILE A 80 -2.06 -7.69 -2.83
N GLU A 81 -2.71 -7.89 -3.98
CA GLU A 81 -3.90 -7.13 -4.37
C GLU A 81 -5.04 -7.29 -3.37
N GLN A 82 -5.29 -8.52 -2.92
CA GLN A 82 -6.34 -8.79 -1.95
C GLN A 82 -6.05 -8.17 -0.58
N LEU A 83 -4.80 -8.20 -0.12
CA LEU A 83 -4.36 -7.60 1.15
C LEU A 83 -4.50 -6.08 1.12
N THR A 84 -4.09 -5.43 0.03
CA THR A 84 -4.26 -3.98 -0.13
C THR A 84 -5.73 -3.57 -0.21
N LYS A 85 -6.59 -4.36 -0.86
CA LYS A 85 -8.05 -4.17 -0.82
C LYS A 85 -8.63 -4.33 0.60
N ASN A 86 -8.17 -5.33 1.35
CA ASN A 86 -8.58 -5.55 2.74
C ASN A 86 -8.18 -4.37 3.63
N MET A 87 -7.00 -3.79 3.42
CA MET A 87 -6.53 -2.61 4.13
C MET A 87 -7.46 -1.41 3.93
N VAL A 88 -7.87 -1.14 2.68
CA VAL A 88 -8.84 -0.08 2.36
C VAL A 88 -10.14 -0.30 3.14
N ASN A 89 -10.67 -1.53 3.16
CA ASN A 89 -11.89 -1.85 3.91
C ASN A 89 -11.74 -1.63 5.43
N ILE A 90 -10.58 -1.94 6.01
CA ILE A 90 -10.31 -1.71 7.43
C ILE A 90 -10.30 -0.20 7.73
N ILE A 91 -9.74 0.61 6.85
CA ILE A 91 -9.69 2.07 7.01
C ILE A 91 -11.08 2.67 6.91
N ILE A 92 -11.94 2.21 5.99
CA ILE A 92 -13.36 2.60 5.94
C ILE A 92 -14.05 2.28 7.28
N LYS A 93 -13.87 1.06 7.79
CA LYS A 93 -14.44 0.65 9.07
C LYS A 93 -13.95 1.53 10.22
N TYR A 94 -12.67 1.88 10.25
CA TYR A 94 -12.14 2.84 11.22
C TYR A 94 -12.80 4.21 11.08
N ASN A 95 -12.90 4.76 9.86
CA ASN A 95 -13.49 6.08 9.66
C ASN A 95 -14.95 6.14 10.13
N ILE A 96 -15.70 5.04 10.04
CA ILE A 96 -17.08 4.96 10.53
C ILE A 96 -17.14 4.73 12.05
N ALA A 97 -16.42 3.73 12.56
CA ALA A 97 -16.56 3.26 13.95
C ALA A 97 -15.63 3.96 14.96
N LYS A 98 -14.59 4.66 14.48
CA LYS A 98 -13.50 5.28 15.26
C LYS A 98 -12.80 4.34 16.26
N ASN A 99 -12.87 3.04 16.04
CA ASN A 99 -12.31 2.05 16.95
C ASN A 99 -10.79 1.94 16.79
N LYS A 100 -10.04 2.30 17.84
CA LYS A 100 -8.57 2.29 17.85
C LYS A 100 -7.96 0.89 17.69
N THR A 101 -8.70 -0.19 17.93
CA THR A 101 -8.22 -1.57 17.71
C THR A 101 -7.85 -1.87 16.25
N TYR A 102 -8.33 -1.06 15.30
CA TYR A 102 -7.93 -1.17 13.90
C TYR A 102 -6.48 -0.69 13.64
N ARG A 103 -5.85 0.05 14.56
CA ARG A 103 -4.50 0.60 14.38
C ARG A 103 -3.50 -0.50 14.08
N ASN A 104 -3.36 -1.44 15.02
CA ASN A 104 -2.38 -2.51 14.91
C ASN A 104 -2.67 -3.37 13.68
N LYS A 105 -3.95 -3.58 13.36
CA LYS A 105 -4.34 -4.32 12.14
C LYS A 105 -3.85 -3.64 10.87
N ILE A 106 -4.00 -2.32 10.76
CA ILE A 106 -3.54 -1.56 9.58
C ILE A 106 -2.01 -1.57 9.50
N ILE A 107 -1.32 -1.32 10.61
CA ILE A 107 0.15 -1.27 10.66
C ILE A 107 0.74 -2.63 10.30
N THR A 108 0.31 -3.71 10.95
CA THR A 108 0.78 -5.06 10.66
C THR A 108 0.47 -5.47 9.21
N LEU A 109 -0.68 -5.05 8.68
CA LEU A 109 -1.02 -5.34 7.28
C LEU A 109 -0.12 -4.59 6.29
N LEU A 110 0.24 -3.33 6.57
CA LEU A 110 1.22 -2.58 5.78
C LEU A 110 2.60 -3.25 5.79
N ASP A 111 3.08 -3.67 6.96
CA ASP A 111 4.36 -4.40 7.08
C ASP A 111 4.33 -5.75 6.35
N TYR A 112 3.21 -6.47 6.43
CA TYR A 112 3.04 -7.74 5.74
C TYR A 112 3.03 -7.56 4.22
N ILE A 113 2.30 -6.55 3.72
CA ILE A 113 2.26 -6.23 2.28
C ILE A 113 3.65 -5.85 1.77
N ASP A 114 4.37 -5.00 2.50
CA ASP A 114 5.72 -4.56 2.12
C ASP A 114 6.70 -5.73 1.97
N ASN A 115 6.79 -6.59 2.98
CA ASN A 115 7.69 -7.75 2.93
C ASN A 115 7.28 -8.75 1.84
N LYS A 116 5.98 -9.02 1.71
CA LYS A 116 5.49 -9.96 0.70
C LYS A 116 5.71 -9.46 -0.73
N GLU A 117 5.53 -8.16 -0.96
CA GLU A 117 5.88 -7.54 -2.23
C GLU A 117 7.38 -7.68 -2.51
N TYR A 118 8.23 -7.40 -1.53
CA TYR A 118 9.67 -7.55 -1.69
C TYR A 118 10.03 -8.99 -2.11
N ASP A 119 9.55 -10.00 -1.37
CA ASP A 119 9.83 -11.41 -1.65
C ASP A 119 9.32 -11.86 -3.03
N ALA A 120 8.15 -11.35 -3.44
CA ALA A 120 7.57 -11.65 -4.75
C ALA A 120 8.37 -11.01 -5.90
N LEU A 121 8.90 -9.79 -5.69
CA LEU A 121 9.61 -9.04 -6.72
C LEU A 121 11.10 -9.40 -6.83
N GLN A 122 11.74 -9.87 -5.74
CA GLN A 122 13.15 -10.28 -5.75
C GLN A 122 13.46 -11.36 -6.80
N GLN A 123 12.45 -12.14 -7.21
CA GLN A 123 12.61 -13.21 -8.19
C GLN A 123 12.69 -12.70 -9.64
N TYR A 124 12.48 -11.40 -9.86
CA TYR A 124 12.52 -10.74 -11.17
C TYR A 124 13.65 -9.69 -11.29
N LEU A 125 14.52 -9.61 -10.28
CA LEU A 125 15.72 -8.76 -10.22
C LEU A 125 16.97 -9.61 -10.44
#